data_AF-A0A7C6MH60-F1
#
_entry.id   AF-A0A7C6MH60-F1
#
_cell.length_a   1.000
_cell.length_b   1.000
_cell.length_c   1.000
_cell.angle_alpha   90.00
_cell.angle_beta   90.00
_cell.angle_gamma   90.00
#
_symmetry.space_group_name_H-M   'P 1'
#
loop_
_entity.id
_entity.type
_entity.pdbx_description
1 polymer ?
#
loop_
_entity_poly.entity_id
_entity_poly.type
_entity_poly.pdbx_seq_one_letter_code
_entity_poly.pdbx_strand_id
1 'polypeptide(L)'
;MARRTVLLLATTAALAVALAPSLPAQAAPAASGGVVAAGLDNPRQLTIGAGGAVYVAEAGRGGDSDFCIPNAESPGTSNCLGLTGAVTKIQRGKQERVLTGLPSIAGPDGGGAQGPADVAVVGNHVSVLFGLGGAPAA
;
A
#
# COMPACT_ATOMS: atom_id res chain seq x y z
N MET A 1 -14.60 36.01 -57.80
CA MET A 1 -16.03 35.98 -58.20
C MET A 1 -16.34 34.54 -58.60
N ALA A 2 -17.32 33.79 -58.11
CA ALA A 2 -18.50 33.99 -57.28
C ALA A 2 -18.69 32.68 -56.47
N ARG A 3 -18.86 32.73 -55.13
CA ARG A 3 -20.15 32.59 -54.42
C ARG A 3 -20.98 31.33 -54.79
N ARG A 4 -21.30 30.56 -53.74
CA ARG A 4 -22.54 29.79 -53.51
C ARG A 4 -22.69 28.43 -54.20
N THR A 5 -22.16 27.38 -53.59
CA THR A 5 -22.64 25.98 -53.64
C THR A 5 -21.62 25.21 -52.81
N VAL A 6 -21.89 24.66 -51.63
CA VAL A 6 -22.83 23.57 -51.37
C VAL A 6 -23.20 23.65 -49.88
N LEU A 7 -24.22 24.45 -49.55
CA LEU A 7 -25.10 24.15 -48.44
C LEU A 7 -26.15 23.22 -49.03
N LEU A 8 -26.06 21.91 -48.75
CA LEU A 8 -27.13 20.90 -48.88
C LEU A 8 -26.45 19.53 -48.85
N LEU A 9 -26.16 19.00 -47.66
CA LEU A 9 -26.02 17.56 -47.35
C LEU A 9 -25.90 17.36 -45.83
N ALA A 10 -26.57 18.22 -45.06
CA ALA A 10 -26.53 18.21 -43.60
C ALA A 10 -27.83 17.62 -43.02
N THR A 11 -28.32 16.48 -43.51
CA THR A 11 -29.49 15.81 -42.92
C THR A 11 -29.59 14.36 -43.41
N THR A 12 -28.90 13.40 -42.78
CA THR A 12 -29.35 11.97 -42.70
C THR A 12 -28.43 11.04 -41.91
N ALA A 13 -27.24 11.45 -41.45
CA ALA A 13 -26.32 10.54 -40.74
C ALA A 13 -26.33 10.68 -39.20
N ALA A 14 -27.40 11.21 -38.59
CA ALA A 14 -27.45 11.50 -37.16
C ALA A 14 -28.43 10.62 -36.34
N LEU A 15 -28.93 9.52 -36.90
CA LEU A 15 -29.99 8.72 -36.25
C LEU A 15 -29.73 7.21 -36.23
N ALA A 16 -28.53 6.79 -35.83
CA ALA A 16 -28.20 5.36 -35.71
C ALA A 16 -27.37 4.99 -34.46
N VAL A 17 -27.37 5.81 -33.40
CA VAL A 17 -26.58 5.54 -32.17
C VAL A 17 -27.45 5.45 -30.90
N ALA A 18 -28.73 5.10 -31.02
CA ALA A 18 -29.67 5.16 -29.89
C ALA A 18 -30.23 3.80 -29.40
N LEU A 19 -29.65 2.66 -29.81
CA LEU A 19 -30.17 1.33 -29.43
C LEU A 19 -29.05 0.36 -29.01
N ALA A 20 -28.06 0.83 -28.26
CA ALA A 20 -27.22 -0.11 -27.52
C ALA A 20 -28.06 -0.71 -26.38
N PRO A 21 -28.29 -2.04 -26.33
CA PRO A 21 -28.99 -2.65 -25.21
C PRO A 21 -28.18 -2.39 -23.93
N SER A 22 -28.81 -1.72 -22.97
CA SER A 22 -28.29 -1.61 -21.61
C SER A 22 -28.31 -3.01 -20.98
N LEU A 23 -27.18 -3.72 -21.07
CA LEU A 23 -27.00 -4.95 -20.30
C LEU A 23 -27.08 -4.56 -18.81
N PRO A 24 -27.88 -5.27 -17.99
CA PRO A 24 -27.88 -5.04 -16.56
C PRO A 24 -26.46 -5.27 -16.04
N ALA A 25 -25.92 -4.30 -15.30
CA ALA A 25 -24.66 -4.47 -14.60
C ALA A 25 -24.85 -5.57 -13.54
N GLN A 26 -24.41 -6.78 -13.85
CA GLN A 26 -24.42 -7.87 -12.89
C GLN A 26 -23.35 -7.57 -11.84
N ALA A 27 -23.78 -7.23 -10.63
CA ALA A 27 -22.87 -7.06 -9.51
C ALA A 27 -22.10 -8.38 -9.32
N ALA A 28 -20.76 -8.30 -9.37
CA ALA A 28 -19.93 -9.45 -9.02
C ALA A 28 -20.28 -9.90 -7.60
N PRO A 29 -20.33 -11.21 -7.32
CA PRO A 29 -20.48 -11.70 -5.95
C PRO A 29 -19.44 -11.02 -5.06
N ALA A 30 -19.84 -10.57 -3.87
CA ALA A 30 -18.90 -10.08 -2.90
C ALA A 30 -17.81 -11.15 -2.70
N ALA A 31 -16.55 -10.79 -2.97
CA ALA A 31 -15.45 -11.72 -2.79
C ALA A 31 -15.45 -12.18 -1.33
N SER A 32 -15.68 -13.48 -1.10
CA SER A 32 -15.55 -14.09 0.22
C SER A 32 -14.06 -14.26 0.53
N GLY A 33 -13.42 -13.17 0.94
CA GLY A 33 -12.04 -13.17 1.41
C GLY A 33 -11.94 -13.84 2.78
N GLY A 34 -10.86 -14.61 3.00
CA GLY A 34 -10.48 -15.12 4.31
C GLY A 34 -9.27 -14.36 4.86
N VAL A 35 -9.07 -14.42 6.18
CA VAL A 35 -7.85 -13.92 6.80
C VAL A 35 -6.68 -14.81 6.39
N VAL A 36 -5.73 -14.25 5.64
CA VAL A 36 -4.51 -14.97 5.19
C VAL A 36 -3.30 -14.75 6.10
N ALA A 37 -3.37 -13.71 6.94
CA ALA A 37 -2.35 -13.33 7.90
C ALA A 37 -2.98 -12.47 9.00
N ALA A 38 -2.48 -12.59 10.23
CA ALA A 38 -2.95 -11.84 11.38
C ALA A 38 -1.78 -11.57 12.36
N GLY A 39 -1.98 -10.62 13.28
CA GLY A 39 -0.98 -10.28 14.29
C GLY A 39 0.32 -9.68 13.72
N LEU A 40 0.23 -9.02 12.55
CA LEU A 40 1.34 -8.27 11.97
C LEU A 40 1.56 -6.97 12.74
N ASP A 41 2.82 -6.59 12.94
CA ASP A 41 3.23 -5.40 13.65
C ASP A 41 3.24 -4.20 12.70
N ASN A 42 2.17 -3.39 12.75
CA ASN A 42 2.00 -2.21 11.90
C ASN A 42 2.28 -2.52 10.41
N PRO A 43 1.51 -3.41 9.75
CA PRO A 43 1.73 -3.75 8.35
C PRO A 43 1.60 -2.50 7.46
N ARG A 44 2.43 -2.42 6.43
CA ARG A 44 2.48 -1.34 5.44
C ARG A 44 2.22 -1.91 4.05
N GLN A 45 3.07 -1.58 3.08
CA GLN A 45 2.95 -2.10 1.72
C GLN A 45 3.34 -3.58 1.65
N LEU A 46 2.98 -4.20 0.52
CA LEU A 46 3.26 -5.59 0.23
C LEU A 46 3.65 -5.80 -1.24
N THR A 47 4.37 -6.88 -1.50
CA THR A 47 4.74 -7.35 -2.83
C THR A 47 4.30 -8.79 -3.02
N ILE A 48 3.79 -9.12 -4.21
CA ILE A 48 3.59 -10.51 -4.63
C ILE A 48 4.84 -10.97 -5.37
N GLY A 49 5.57 -11.90 -4.77
CA GLY A 49 6.76 -12.53 -5.35
C GLY A 49 6.44 -13.79 -6.15
N ALA A 50 7.50 -14.48 -6.59
CA ALA A 50 7.39 -15.71 -7.36
C ALA A 50 6.57 -16.79 -6.63
N GLY A 51 5.78 -17.56 -7.40
CA GLY A 51 4.95 -18.64 -6.86
C GLY A 51 3.83 -18.16 -5.93
N GLY A 52 3.41 -16.89 -6.04
CA GLY A 52 2.30 -16.31 -5.28
C GLY A 52 2.60 -16.04 -3.81
N ALA A 53 3.88 -16.00 -3.41
CA ALA A 53 4.25 -15.58 -2.07
C ALA A 53 3.95 -14.09 -1.88
N VAL A 54 3.29 -13.73 -0.77
CA VAL A 54 3.06 -12.33 -0.40
C VAL A 54 4.08 -11.93 0.65
N TYR A 55 4.84 -10.88 0.39
CA TYR A 55 5.77 -10.28 1.34
C TYR A 55 5.18 -8.98 1.87
N VAL A 56 5.13 -8.82 3.18
CA VAL A 56 4.55 -7.65 3.85
C VAL A 56 5.65 -6.96 4.65
N ALA A 57 5.81 -5.66 4.44
CA ALA A 57 6.64 -4.84 5.31
C ALA A 57 5.90 -4.56 6.63
N GLU A 58 6.53 -4.89 7.75
CA GLU A 58 6.02 -4.61 9.10
C GLU A 58 6.84 -3.47 9.70
N ALA A 59 6.20 -2.32 9.94
CA ALA A 59 6.88 -1.14 10.48
C ALA A 59 7.38 -1.37 11.91
N GLY A 60 6.88 -2.40 12.62
CA GLY A 60 7.29 -2.76 13.98
C GLY A 60 6.44 -2.06 15.04
N ARG A 61 7.01 -1.88 16.24
CA ARG A 61 6.33 -1.32 17.42
C ARG A 61 7.19 -0.32 18.19
N GLY A 62 8.27 0.18 17.60
CA GLY A 62 9.28 0.95 18.32
C GLY A 62 10.10 0.08 19.28
N GLY A 63 10.68 0.69 20.30
CA GLY A 63 11.43 0.01 21.35
C GLY A 63 11.62 0.86 22.60
N ASP A 64 12.40 0.33 23.53
CA ASP A 64 12.72 0.90 24.84
C ASP A 64 14.18 1.38 24.92
N SER A 65 14.82 1.64 23.77
CA SER A 65 16.17 2.17 23.75
C SER A 65 16.23 3.64 24.19
N ASP A 66 17.42 4.09 24.58
CA ASP A 66 17.69 5.50 24.94
C ASP A 66 17.64 6.45 23.72
N PHE A 67 17.50 5.93 22.49
CA PHE A 67 17.46 6.73 21.27
C PHE A 67 16.02 7.10 20.93
N CYS A 68 15.55 8.21 21.50
CA CYS A 68 14.20 8.73 21.29
C CYS A 68 14.19 10.09 20.59
N ILE A 69 13.15 10.33 19.80
CA ILE A 69 12.84 11.62 19.17
C ILE A 69 11.51 12.15 19.67
N PRO A 70 11.30 13.48 19.73
CA PRO A 70 9.99 14.05 20.02
C PRO A 70 8.93 13.53 19.05
N ASN A 71 7.76 13.18 19.58
CA ASN A 71 6.65 12.75 18.75
C ASN A 71 5.92 13.97 18.17
N ALA A 72 6.00 14.15 16.85
CA ALA A 72 5.35 15.25 16.14
C ALA A 72 3.80 15.17 16.20
N GLU A 73 3.24 13.96 16.25
CA GLU A 73 1.79 13.72 16.26
C GLU A 73 1.18 13.85 17.66
N SER A 74 2.00 13.81 18.71
CA SER A 74 1.55 13.90 20.11
C SER A 74 2.57 14.65 20.96
N PRO A 75 2.45 15.99 21.03
CA PRO A 75 3.36 16.85 21.79
C PRO A 75 3.50 16.39 23.25
N GLY A 76 4.73 16.39 23.76
CA GLY A 76 5.04 15.94 25.13
C GLY A 76 5.29 14.43 25.26
N THR A 77 5.14 13.67 24.18
CA THR A 77 5.55 12.26 24.10
C THR A 77 6.78 12.08 23.20
N SER A 78 7.45 10.94 23.30
CA SER A 78 8.60 10.60 22.47
C SER A 78 8.39 9.26 21.78
N ASN A 79 8.96 9.13 20.58
CA ASN A 79 9.05 7.88 19.86
C ASN A 79 10.47 7.33 20.00
N CYS A 80 10.61 6.09 20.44
CA CYS A 80 11.90 5.48 20.74
C CYS A 80 12.23 4.37 19.74
N LEU A 81 13.51 4.29 19.39
CA LEU A 81 14.04 3.29 18.46
C LEU A 81 13.98 1.90 19.10
N GLY A 82 13.62 0.91 18.30
CA GLY A 82 13.75 -0.51 18.57
C GLY A 82 14.03 -1.29 17.30
N LEU A 83 14.38 -2.56 17.48
CA LEU A 83 14.63 -3.50 16.37
C LEU A 83 13.45 -4.45 16.18
N THR A 84 12.25 -3.87 16.11
CA THR A 84 10.98 -4.61 16.02
C THR A 84 10.39 -4.65 14.62
N GLY A 85 10.98 -3.94 13.65
CA GLY A 85 10.58 -4.00 12.25
C GLY A 85 10.92 -5.36 11.63
N ALA A 86 10.13 -5.76 10.64
CA ALA A 86 10.26 -7.06 10.00
C ALA A 86 9.75 -7.07 8.55
N VAL A 87 10.05 -8.16 7.84
CA VAL A 87 9.35 -8.58 6.63
C VAL A 87 8.72 -9.94 6.88
N THR A 88 7.40 -10.01 6.75
CA THR A 88 6.67 -11.28 6.81
C THR A 88 6.41 -11.81 5.41
N LYS A 89 6.63 -13.12 5.22
CA LYS A 89 6.24 -13.86 4.03
C LYS A 89 5.01 -14.72 4.35
N ILE A 90 4.03 -14.69 3.46
CA ILE A 90 2.83 -15.51 3.48
C ILE A 90 2.84 -16.37 2.23
N GLN A 91 2.83 -17.69 2.40
CA GLN A 91 2.79 -18.62 1.27
C GLN A 91 2.15 -19.94 1.69
N ARG A 92 1.22 -20.45 0.87
CA ARG A 92 0.55 -21.75 1.10
C ARG A 92 -0.04 -21.88 2.51
N GLY A 93 -0.69 -20.82 2.99
CA GLY A 93 -1.34 -20.78 4.31
C GLY A 93 -0.38 -20.62 5.50
N LYS A 94 0.93 -20.47 5.27
CA LYS A 94 1.91 -20.22 6.34
C LYS A 94 2.34 -18.75 6.33
N GLN A 95 2.32 -18.13 7.50
CA GLN A 95 2.89 -16.81 7.79
C GLN A 95 4.22 -16.98 8.54
N GLU A 96 5.27 -16.27 8.13
CA GLU A 96 6.59 -16.33 8.77
C GLU A 96 7.37 -15.02 8.58
N ARG A 97 8.00 -14.51 9.63
CA ARG A 97 8.96 -13.39 9.52
C ARG A 97 10.27 -13.89 8.92
N VAL A 98 10.54 -13.50 7.69
CA VAL A 98 11.74 -13.92 6.93
C VAL A 98 12.91 -12.96 7.10
N LEU A 99 12.64 -11.74 7.60
CA LEU A 99 13.63 -10.77 8.01
C LEU A 99 13.12 -10.08 9.27
N THR A 100 13.96 -9.98 10.29
CA THR A 100 13.63 -9.38 11.59
C THR A 100 14.76 -8.48 12.05
N GLY A 101 14.56 -7.78 13.17
CA GLY A 101 15.59 -6.91 13.74
C GLY A 101 15.77 -5.61 12.95
N LEU A 102 14.77 -5.20 12.17
CA LEU A 102 14.84 -3.96 11.40
C LEU A 102 14.49 -2.76 12.29
N PRO A 103 15.09 -1.58 12.02
CA PRO A 103 14.77 -0.34 12.74
C PRO A 103 13.27 -0.01 12.72
N SER A 104 12.75 0.35 13.88
CA SER A 104 11.37 0.78 14.11
C SER A 104 11.36 1.88 15.18
N ILE A 105 10.64 2.97 14.95
CA ILE A 105 10.50 4.08 15.88
C ILE A 105 9.01 4.27 16.16
N ALA A 106 8.60 4.19 17.43
CA ALA A 106 7.21 4.40 17.84
C ALA A 106 7.13 4.87 19.29
N GLY A 107 5.97 5.40 19.68
CA GLY A 107 5.65 5.68 21.07
C GLY A 107 5.42 4.40 21.89
N PRO A 108 5.17 4.51 23.21
CA PRO A 108 5.03 3.36 24.10
C PRO A 108 3.89 2.39 23.74
N ASP A 109 2.85 2.87 23.04
CA ASP A 109 1.74 2.04 22.55
C ASP A 109 2.08 1.27 21.27
N GLY A 110 3.23 1.55 20.65
CA GLY A 110 3.67 0.97 19.38
C GLY A 110 2.83 1.40 18.17
N GLY A 111 1.86 2.29 18.38
CA GLY A 111 0.98 2.79 17.34
C GLY A 111 1.72 3.70 16.36
N GLY A 112 1.33 3.69 15.09
CA GLY A 112 1.91 4.60 14.10
C GLY A 112 3.41 4.41 13.87
N ALA A 113 3.95 3.22 14.17
CA ALA A 113 5.38 2.94 14.08
C ALA A 113 5.96 3.32 12.69
N GLN A 114 7.17 3.88 12.71
CA GLN A 114 7.95 4.25 11.55
C GLN A 114 9.11 3.28 11.39
N GLY A 115 9.10 2.49 10.32
CA GLY A 115 10.07 1.42 10.09
C GLY A 115 9.99 0.97 8.63
N PRO A 116 10.06 -0.34 8.33
CA PRO A 116 9.77 -0.86 7.00
C PRO A 116 8.45 -0.31 6.45
N ALA A 117 8.53 0.48 5.38
CA ALA A 117 7.40 1.11 4.71
C ALA A 117 6.97 0.33 3.47
N ASP A 118 7.93 -0.29 2.78
CA ASP A 118 7.68 -1.14 1.61
C ASP A 118 8.72 -2.25 1.48
N VAL A 119 8.36 -3.31 0.77
CA VAL A 119 9.22 -4.43 0.42
C VAL A 119 9.08 -4.75 -1.06
N ALA A 120 10.23 -4.86 -1.73
CA ALA A 120 10.31 -5.35 -3.10
C ALA A 120 11.13 -6.64 -3.14
N VAL A 121 10.69 -7.60 -3.95
CA VAL A 121 11.37 -8.89 -4.12
C VAL A 121 11.60 -9.15 -5.59
N VAL A 122 12.88 -9.22 -5.99
CA VAL A 122 13.30 -9.49 -7.37
C VAL A 122 14.30 -10.64 -7.37
N GLY A 123 13.92 -11.78 -7.95
CA GLY A 123 14.72 -13.00 -7.84
C GLY A 123 14.93 -13.40 -6.38
N ASN A 124 16.19 -13.44 -5.95
CA ASN A 124 16.59 -13.73 -4.57
C ASN A 124 16.91 -12.47 -3.73
N HIS A 125 16.69 -11.28 -4.27
CA HIS A 125 16.95 -10.02 -3.57
C HIS A 125 15.68 -9.50 -2.91
N VAL A 126 15.77 -9.19 -1.61
CA VAL A 126 14.74 -8.50 -0.85
C VAL A 126 15.26 -7.09 -0.57
N SER A 127 14.55 -6.08 -1.04
CA SER A 127 14.82 -4.68 -0.74
C SER A 127 13.73 -4.16 0.19
N VAL A 128 14.12 -3.47 1.26
CA VAL A 128 13.18 -2.86 2.21
C VAL A 128 13.36 -1.36 2.15
N LEU A 129 12.27 -0.65 1.90
CA LEU A 129 12.22 0.80 1.95
C LEU A 129 11.86 1.24 3.36
N PHE A 130 12.58 2.22 3.88
CA PHE A 130 12.28 2.86 5.16
C PHE A 130 11.76 4.27 4.90
N GLY A 131 10.55 4.54 5.36
CA GLY A 131 9.97 5.88 5.34
C GLY A 131 10.13 6.51 6.72
N LEU A 132 10.78 7.65 6.79
CA LEU A 132 10.87 8.46 8.01
C LEU A 132 10.04 9.72 7.78
N GLY A 133 8.94 9.84 8.51
CA GLY A 133 8.15 11.06 8.63
C GLY A 133 8.78 12.00 9.66
N GLY A 134 8.48 13.29 9.53
CA GLY A 134 9.00 14.33 10.42
C GLY A 134 8.93 15.70 9.76
N ALA A 135 9.06 16.75 10.56
CA ALA A 135 9.16 18.10 10.04
C ALA A 135 10.45 18.24 9.18
N PRO A 136 10.37 18.74 7.94
CA PRO A 136 11.58 19.04 7.18
C PRO A 136 12.32 20.21 7.85
N ALA A 137 13.48 19.90 8.44
CA ALA A 137 14.36 20.78 9.20
C ALA A 137 13.77 21.37 10.51
N ALA A 138 14.34 20.94 11.64
CA ALA A 138 14.43 21.71 12.87
C ALA A 138 15.90 22.10 13.08
#